data_AF-A0A668VNQ4-F1
#
_entry.id   AF-A0A668VNQ4-F1
#
_cell.length_a   1.000
_cell.length_b   1.000
_cell.length_c   1.000
_cell.angle_alpha   90.00
_cell.angle_beta   90.00
_cell.angle_gamma   90.00
#
_symmetry.space_group_name_H-M   'P 1'
#
loop_
_entity.id
_entity.type
_entity.pdbx_description
1 polymer ?
#
loop_
_entity_poly.entity_id
_entity_poly.type
_entity_poly.pdbx_seq_one_letter_code
_entity_poly.pdbx_strand_id
1 'polypeptide(L)'
;MNFLHLPSMLTVIILSLWEKSSCGAMTLNSVALPQVSRRARGGGAGVYSTQSRQRRSWVWNQFFVLEEYTGDEPLYIGKLHSDLDKGDGQVRYVLSGEGAMSIFSIDEDTGDIHTTKRLDREQQAYYTLKAQARDRNTNLPLEPESQFIIKVQDINDNEPKFLDGPYVARVAERSPVGTSVVTVVATDVDDPTYGNSAHLVYSILQGQPYFSVEPKSGVVRTALPDMDRELRDHYLLVIQAKDMIGQMGGLSGTTTVTVMLTDVSIKSYQFSVPESTVVSSVVAKIKALDADAGPNAEMDYRILDGDGLGTFRMLTDPHTQEGLVILIKTLDFETKTRYTLRVEASNRYMDTRFLSAGPFSDVATVRLQVEDVNEPPCFSPRVSQMAVSEAAPVGTEVGSVLAHDPDALNCPIRYAIDRKSDVENYFDIDRQSGVIRTSRRLDRELSALHNITVLATESCKSHDISLSSCERQVYLTGVSVSVDHSQVGKAVVLVSVTDVNDNAPSFPVEYQTFICENAQPGQVRLTCGLQTGIHRKVSECAEGE
;
A
#
# COMPACT_ATOMS: atom_id res chain seq x y z
N MET A 1 -47.11 38.37 7.81
CA MET A 1 -46.39 37.99 9.04
C MET A 1 -45.02 37.48 8.63
N ASN A 2 -43.87 38.07 8.94
CA ASN A 2 -43.47 39.36 9.48
C ASN A 2 -42.07 39.62 8.91
N PHE A 3 -41.87 40.82 8.36
CA PHE A 3 -40.56 41.46 8.26
C PHE A 3 -40.04 41.73 9.67
N LEU A 4 -38.71 41.69 9.88
CA LEU A 4 -38.06 42.57 10.85
C LEU A 4 -36.55 42.73 10.57
N HIS A 5 -36.19 44.01 10.57
CA HIS A 5 -34.89 44.64 10.39
C HIS A 5 -34.02 44.57 11.68
N LEU A 6 -32.68 44.48 11.48
CA LEU A 6 -31.55 45.26 12.08
C LEU A 6 -31.58 45.68 13.57
N PRO A 7 -30.43 45.71 14.29
CA PRO A 7 -29.41 46.74 14.02
C PRO A 7 -27.92 46.45 14.28
N SER A 8 -27.14 47.33 13.63
CA SER A 8 -25.76 47.79 13.85
C SER A 8 -25.36 48.08 15.30
N MET A 9 -24.10 47.76 15.66
CA MET A 9 -23.07 48.65 16.24
C MET A 9 -22.07 47.84 17.07
N LEU A 10 -20.82 47.75 16.61
CA LEU A 10 -19.67 47.98 17.49
C LEU A 10 -18.46 48.42 16.67
N THR A 11 -18.01 49.61 17.01
CA THR A 11 -17.01 50.44 16.35
C THR A 11 -15.80 50.59 17.30
N VAL A 12 -14.65 50.94 16.72
CA VAL A 12 -13.43 51.51 17.35
C VAL A 12 -12.60 50.50 18.19
N ILE A 13 -11.27 50.35 18.11
CA ILE A 13 -10.09 51.22 17.88
C ILE A 13 -8.99 50.30 17.30
N ILE A 14 -8.21 50.64 16.27
CA ILE A 14 -6.89 51.30 16.36
C ILE A 14 -6.53 51.91 14.99
N LEU A 15 -6.38 53.23 14.99
CA LEU A 15 -5.55 53.99 14.05
C LEU A 15 -4.08 53.66 14.30
N SER A 16 -3.34 53.21 13.27
CA SER A 16 -1.95 53.63 13.05
C SER A 16 -1.43 53.19 11.68
N LEU A 17 -0.85 54.15 10.96
CA LEU A 17 0.22 53.96 9.96
C LEU A 17 -0.17 53.28 8.64
N TRP A 18 -0.96 53.98 7.83
CA TRP A 18 -0.83 53.90 6.37
C TRP A 18 0.05 55.06 5.90
N GLU A 19 1.36 54.89 6.11
CA GLU A 19 2.38 55.69 5.47
C GLU A 19 3.60 54.80 5.17
N LYS A 20 3.91 54.69 3.87
CA LYS A 20 5.17 54.23 3.26
C LYS A 20 5.45 52.73 3.18
N SER A 21 5.67 52.30 1.92
CA SER A 21 6.71 51.41 1.37
C SER A 21 6.06 50.40 0.42
N SER A 22 6.39 50.25 -0.86
CA SER A 22 7.54 50.71 -1.64
C SER A 22 7.17 50.74 -3.14
N CYS A 23 7.03 51.92 -3.71
CA CYS A 23 7.20 52.11 -5.15
C CYS A 23 8.69 52.35 -5.36
N GLY A 24 9.39 51.40 -5.97
CA GLY A 24 10.83 51.49 -6.24
C GLY A 24 11.11 52.55 -7.29
N ALA A 25 11.26 53.80 -6.86
CA ALA A 25 11.83 54.85 -7.70
C ALA A 25 13.29 54.48 -8.01
N MET A 26 13.58 54.21 -9.29
CA MET A 26 14.94 54.07 -9.78
C MET A 26 15.69 55.39 -9.56
N THR A 27 16.77 55.32 -8.79
CA THR A 27 17.66 56.42 -8.48
C THR A 27 18.49 56.83 -9.71
N LEU A 28 18.63 58.13 -9.91
CA LEU A 28 19.42 58.71 -11.00
C LEU A 28 20.81 59.07 -10.49
N ASN A 29 21.85 58.52 -11.10
CA ASN A 29 23.24 58.90 -10.86
C ASN A 29 23.50 60.30 -11.43
N SER A 30 23.88 61.26 -10.56
CA SER A 30 24.43 62.54 -10.99
C SER A 30 25.95 62.40 -11.16
N VAL A 31 26.43 62.63 -12.38
CA VAL A 31 27.87 62.81 -12.63
C VAL A 31 28.18 64.29 -12.52
N ALA A 32 28.88 64.69 -11.47
CA ALA A 32 29.47 66.02 -11.34
C ALA A 32 30.85 66.03 -12.01
N LEU A 33 31.07 66.96 -12.94
CA LEU A 33 32.39 67.25 -13.52
C LEU A 33 33.05 68.46 -12.80
N PRO A 34 34.38 68.55 -12.78
CA PRO A 34 35.13 69.33 -11.78
C PRO A 34 35.10 70.84 -12.06
N GLN A 35 34.99 71.62 -10.98
CA GLN A 35 35.20 73.06 -10.98
C GLN A 35 36.69 73.39 -11.20
N VAL A 36 37.02 74.06 -12.30
CA VAL A 36 38.34 74.69 -12.49
C VAL A 36 38.34 76.03 -11.76
N SER A 37 39.23 76.15 -10.78
CA SER A 37 39.47 77.37 -10.00
C SER A 37 40.02 78.51 -10.86
N ARG A 38 39.61 79.75 -10.59
CA ARG A 38 40.54 80.89 -10.67
C ARG A 38 40.19 82.02 -9.69
N ARG A 39 41.27 82.53 -9.09
CA ARG A 39 41.37 83.63 -8.12
C ARG A 39 40.78 84.95 -8.62
N ALA A 40 40.34 85.72 -7.62
CA ALA A 40 39.87 87.10 -7.57
C ALA A 40 40.56 88.15 -8.48
N ARG A 41 39.78 89.13 -8.96
CA ARG A 41 39.70 90.51 -8.41
C ARG A 41 38.76 91.40 -9.24
N GLY A 42 37.79 92.02 -8.55
CA GLY A 42 37.49 93.45 -8.67
C GLY A 42 36.40 93.92 -9.65
N GLY A 43 35.33 94.50 -9.09
CA GLY A 43 34.64 95.69 -9.62
C GLY A 43 33.46 95.44 -10.55
N GLY A 44 32.25 95.47 -10.00
CA GLY A 44 31.01 95.21 -10.73
C GLY A 44 30.38 96.42 -11.44
N ALA A 45 29.51 96.10 -12.41
CA ALA A 45 28.19 96.70 -12.63
C ALA A 45 27.46 95.80 -13.65
N GLY A 46 26.23 95.40 -13.34
CA GLY A 46 25.54 94.25 -13.94
C GLY A 46 25.21 94.38 -15.43
N VAL A 47 25.55 93.33 -16.18
CA VAL A 47 25.03 93.03 -17.51
C VAL A 47 23.89 92.03 -17.36
N TYR A 48 22.74 92.33 -17.96
CA TYR A 48 21.60 91.44 -18.08
C TYR A 48 22.05 90.10 -18.71
N SER A 49 22.14 89.03 -17.91
CA SER A 49 22.15 87.68 -18.46
C SER A 49 20.70 87.25 -18.63
N THR A 50 20.22 87.19 -19.86
CA THR A 50 19.06 86.38 -20.21
C THR A 50 19.32 84.96 -19.72
N GLN A 51 18.68 84.59 -18.60
CA GLN A 51 18.63 83.19 -18.18
C GLN A 51 17.84 82.44 -19.25
N SER A 52 18.55 81.82 -20.19
CA SER A 52 18.00 80.75 -21.00
C SER A 52 17.50 79.69 -20.02
N ARG A 53 16.18 79.60 -19.92
CA ARG A 53 15.50 78.59 -19.12
C ARG A 53 15.81 77.25 -19.80
N GLN A 54 16.79 76.49 -19.30
CA GLN A 54 16.96 75.11 -19.76
C GLN A 54 15.68 74.35 -19.42
N ARG A 55 14.89 74.09 -20.46
CA ARG A 55 13.64 73.33 -20.38
C ARG A 55 13.96 71.93 -19.88
N ARG A 56 13.24 71.50 -18.85
CA ARG A 56 13.19 70.09 -18.46
C ARG A 56 12.55 69.34 -19.62
N SER A 57 13.31 68.46 -20.27
CA SER A 57 12.80 67.54 -21.27
C SER A 57 11.88 66.53 -20.57
N TRP A 58 10.57 66.79 -20.60
CA TRP A 58 9.58 65.74 -20.40
C TRP A 58 9.66 64.84 -21.63
N VAL A 59 10.45 63.77 -21.54
CA VAL A 59 10.53 62.81 -22.65
C VAL A 59 9.41 61.81 -22.45
N TRP A 60 8.23 62.10 -23.00
CA TRP A 60 7.31 61.04 -23.40
C TRP A 60 7.99 60.29 -24.55
N ASN A 61 8.84 59.32 -24.23
CA ASN A 61 9.54 58.50 -25.23
C ASN A 61 8.69 57.33 -25.73
N GLN A 62 7.41 57.25 -25.34
CA GLN A 62 6.56 56.09 -25.59
C GLN A 62 5.11 56.51 -25.80
N PHE A 63 4.48 55.98 -26.84
CA PHE A 63 3.03 55.96 -27.01
C PHE A 63 2.54 54.51 -26.97
N PHE A 64 1.26 54.33 -26.64
CA PHE A 64 0.61 53.02 -26.59
C PHE A 64 -0.54 52.98 -27.57
N VAL A 65 -0.71 51.86 -28.25
CA VAL A 65 -1.82 51.61 -29.18
C VAL A 65 -2.28 50.18 -28.97
N LEU A 66 -3.58 49.94 -28.87
CA LEU A 66 -4.12 48.58 -28.77
C LEU A 66 -3.99 47.89 -30.12
N GLU A 67 -3.62 46.61 -30.11
CA GLU A 67 -3.74 45.78 -31.31
C GLU A 67 -5.20 45.51 -31.68
N GLU A 68 -5.41 44.98 -32.89
CA GLU A 68 -6.71 44.54 -33.41
C GLU A 68 -7.87 45.54 -33.19
N TYR A 69 -7.53 46.84 -33.17
CA TYR A 69 -8.52 47.89 -32.94
C TYR A 69 -9.57 47.90 -34.06
N THR A 70 -10.84 47.85 -33.67
CA THR A 70 -12.00 47.71 -34.59
C THR A 70 -12.78 49.01 -34.83
N GLY A 71 -12.32 50.16 -34.32
CA GLY A 71 -12.99 51.46 -34.51
C GLY A 71 -12.64 52.16 -35.83
N ASP A 72 -13.09 53.41 -35.95
CA ASP A 72 -12.89 54.22 -37.17
C ASP A 72 -11.41 54.56 -37.39
N GLU A 73 -10.90 54.29 -38.60
CA GLU A 73 -9.56 54.70 -39.03
C GLU A 73 -9.57 56.11 -39.64
N PRO A 74 -8.53 56.94 -39.42
CA PRO A 74 -7.27 56.60 -38.73
C PRO A 74 -7.36 56.79 -37.19
N LEU A 75 -6.81 55.85 -36.43
CA LEU A 75 -6.86 55.85 -34.95
C LEU A 75 -5.82 56.81 -34.37
N TYR A 76 -6.27 57.78 -33.58
CA TYR A 76 -5.41 58.72 -32.87
C TYR A 76 -4.59 58.03 -31.76
N ILE A 77 -3.27 58.22 -31.80
CA ILE A 77 -2.30 57.61 -30.86
C ILE A 77 -1.83 58.65 -29.83
N GLY A 78 -1.59 59.87 -30.27
CA GLY A 78 -1.00 60.91 -29.44
C GLY A 78 -0.61 62.13 -30.25
N LYS A 79 -0.01 63.11 -29.61
CA LYS A 79 0.38 64.39 -30.22
C LYS A 79 1.79 64.74 -29.84
N LEU A 80 2.55 65.23 -30.81
CA LEU A 80 3.81 65.92 -30.58
C LEU A 80 3.61 67.41 -30.79
N HIS A 81 4.31 68.22 -29.98
CA HIS A 81 4.18 69.67 -30.04
C HIS A 81 5.51 70.33 -29.73
N SER A 82 5.92 71.25 -30.60
CA SER A 82 7.07 72.13 -30.39
C SER A 82 6.62 73.40 -29.70
N ASP A 83 7.38 73.92 -28.75
CA ASP A 83 7.05 75.21 -28.14
C ASP A 83 7.34 76.44 -28.99
N LEU A 84 7.98 76.23 -30.14
CA LEU A 84 8.15 77.25 -31.16
C LEU A 84 6.89 77.40 -32.02
N ASP A 85 5.99 76.43 -31.96
CA ASP A 85 4.70 76.46 -32.66
C ASP A 85 3.69 77.32 -31.88
N LYS A 86 3.40 78.50 -32.43
CA LYS A 86 2.43 79.45 -31.86
C LYS A 86 1.02 79.28 -32.43
N GLY A 87 0.80 78.24 -33.26
CA GLY A 87 -0.46 78.07 -33.99
C GLY A 87 -0.63 79.06 -35.14
N ASP A 88 0.44 79.67 -35.62
CA ASP A 88 0.47 80.58 -36.77
C ASP A 88 0.77 79.86 -38.10
N GLY A 89 0.89 78.53 -38.07
CA GLY A 89 1.12 77.68 -39.24
C GLY A 89 2.55 77.74 -39.79
N GLN A 90 3.51 78.29 -39.04
CA GLN A 90 4.92 78.36 -39.45
C GLN A 90 5.73 77.10 -39.14
N VAL A 91 5.23 76.25 -38.24
CA VAL A 91 5.86 74.98 -37.88
C VAL A 91 5.20 73.85 -38.66
N ARG A 92 6.03 72.96 -39.20
CA ARG A 92 5.64 71.74 -39.90
C ARG A 92 6.21 70.54 -39.15
N TYR A 93 5.36 69.61 -38.74
CA TYR A 93 5.78 68.36 -38.11
C TYR A 93 6.04 67.27 -39.17
N VAL A 94 7.18 66.58 -39.04
CA VAL A 94 7.56 65.50 -39.95
C VAL A 94 7.89 64.25 -39.15
N LEU A 95 7.38 63.10 -39.62
CA LEU A 95 7.60 61.78 -39.04
C LEU A 95 8.51 60.93 -39.95
N SER A 96 9.42 60.19 -39.35
CA SER A 96 10.35 59.26 -40.02
C SER A 96 10.62 58.05 -39.13
N GLY A 97 11.23 56.99 -39.68
CA GLY A 97 11.50 55.74 -38.95
C GLY A 97 10.63 54.59 -39.41
N GLU A 98 10.46 53.58 -38.55
CA GLU A 98 9.78 52.33 -38.87
C GLU A 98 8.27 52.54 -39.06
N GLY A 99 7.74 52.19 -40.23
CA GLY A 99 6.31 52.32 -40.52
C GLY A 99 5.80 53.76 -40.69
N ALA A 100 6.69 54.77 -40.67
CA ALA A 100 6.32 56.15 -40.95
C ALA A 100 5.75 56.28 -42.37
N MET A 101 4.68 57.05 -42.53
CA MET A 101 3.94 57.28 -43.78
C MET A 101 3.24 56.05 -44.38
N SER A 102 3.43 54.85 -43.83
CA SER A 102 2.81 53.60 -44.31
C SER A 102 1.90 52.90 -43.30
N ILE A 103 2.16 53.11 -42.01
CA ILE A 103 1.42 52.57 -40.87
C ILE A 103 1.05 53.74 -39.96
N PHE A 104 2.01 54.62 -39.66
CA PHE A 104 1.82 55.81 -38.84
C PHE A 104 1.91 57.08 -39.68
N SER A 105 0.98 58.00 -39.46
CA SER A 105 0.99 59.35 -40.06
C SER A 105 1.00 60.41 -38.97
N ILE A 106 1.70 61.51 -39.21
CA ILE A 106 1.58 62.72 -38.39
C ILE A 106 0.87 63.79 -39.20
N ASP A 107 -0.07 64.49 -38.59
CA ASP A 107 -0.62 65.72 -39.15
C ASP A 107 0.47 66.79 -39.12
N GLU A 108 0.81 67.34 -40.28
CA GLU A 108 1.91 68.28 -40.42
C GLU A 108 1.66 69.62 -39.74
N ASP A 109 0.40 70.01 -39.55
CA ASP A 109 -0.01 71.28 -38.95
C ASP A 109 -0.29 71.13 -37.45
N THR A 110 -0.90 70.01 -37.03
CA THR A 110 -1.30 69.83 -35.63
C THR A 110 -0.32 69.00 -34.80
N GLY A 111 0.51 68.16 -35.43
CA GLY A 111 1.39 67.21 -34.76
C GLY A 111 0.68 65.97 -34.20
N ASP A 112 -0.58 65.74 -34.57
CA ASP A 112 -1.36 64.58 -34.15
C ASP A 112 -0.93 63.33 -34.92
N ILE A 113 -0.55 62.29 -34.19
CA ILE A 113 -0.10 61.01 -34.72
C ILE A 113 -1.29 60.05 -34.76
N HIS A 114 -1.47 59.41 -35.90
CA HIS A 114 -2.49 58.39 -36.11
C HIS A 114 -1.89 57.11 -36.68
N THR A 115 -2.49 55.96 -36.35
CA THR A 115 -2.31 54.74 -37.16
C THR A 115 -3.35 54.66 -38.26
N THR A 116 -2.90 54.26 -39.43
CA THR A 116 -3.69 54.12 -40.67
C THR A 116 -4.02 52.67 -40.98
N LYS A 117 -3.56 51.75 -40.13
CA LYS A 117 -3.80 50.31 -40.26
C LYS A 117 -4.03 49.69 -38.90
N ARG A 118 -4.71 48.56 -38.91
CA ARG A 118 -4.72 47.61 -37.80
C ARG A 118 -3.32 47.07 -37.53
N LEU A 119 -3.01 46.93 -36.26
CA LEU A 119 -1.73 46.44 -35.76
C LEU A 119 -1.95 45.10 -35.09
N ASP A 120 -0.96 44.23 -35.18
CA ASP A 120 -0.88 42.90 -34.59
C ASP A 120 0.44 42.87 -33.81
N ARG A 121 0.37 42.60 -32.50
CA ARG A 121 1.51 42.61 -31.59
C ARG A 121 2.39 41.38 -31.81
N GLU A 122 1.82 40.22 -32.10
CA GLU A 122 2.54 38.99 -32.42
C GLU A 122 3.38 39.15 -33.68
N GLN A 123 2.93 39.97 -34.63
CA GLN A 123 3.71 40.37 -35.80
C GLN A 123 4.80 41.40 -35.45
N GLN A 124 4.45 42.51 -34.78
CA GLN A 124 5.42 43.53 -34.38
C GLN A 124 4.97 44.34 -33.15
N ALA A 125 5.56 44.03 -31.99
CA ALA A 125 5.21 44.63 -30.70
C ALA A 125 5.67 46.09 -30.49
N TYR A 126 6.68 46.56 -31.23
CA TYR A 126 7.26 47.90 -31.06
C TYR A 126 7.66 48.53 -32.40
N TYR A 127 7.46 49.83 -32.50
CA TYR A 127 7.92 50.64 -33.63
C TYR A 127 8.79 51.79 -33.13
N THR A 128 10.00 51.92 -33.69
CA THR A 128 10.89 53.04 -33.38
C THR A 128 10.74 54.14 -34.41
N LEU A 129 10.21 55.28 -33.97
CA LEU A 129 9.93 56.44 -34.80
C LEU A 129 10.75 57.65 -34.35
N LYS A 130 10.89 58.60 -35.28
CA LYS A 130 11.53 59.89 -35.06
C LYS A 130 10.66 60.99 -35.62
N ALA A 131 10.50 62.06 -34.87
CA ALA A 131 9.79 63.25 -35.31
C ALA A 131 10.65 64.51 -35.21
N GLN A 132 10.36 65.47 -36.07
CA GLN A 132 11.06 66.75 -36.09
C GLN A 132 10.12 67.90 -36.45
N ALA A 133 10.20 68.99 -35.70
CA ALA A 133 9.58 70.25 -36.05
C ALA A 133 10.51 71.04 -37.00
N ARG A 134 9.96 71.47 -38.13
CA ARG A 134 10.67 72.22 -39.17
C ARG A 134 9.96 73.52 -39.48
N ASP A 135 10.72 74.51 -39.93
CA ASP A 135 10.17 75.76 -40.45
C ASP A 135 9.48 75.48 -41.79
N ARG A 136 8.22 75.89 -41.94
CA ARG A 136 7.40 75.56 -43.12
C ARG A 136 7.93 76.16 -44.42
N ASN A 137 8.57 77.33 -44.34
CA ASN A 137 9.03 78.06 -45.52
C ASN A 137 10.42 77.60 -45.99
N THR A 138 11.31 77.32 -45.04
CA THR A 138 12.71 76.98 -45.29
C THR A 138 13.00 75.47 -45.20
N ASN A 139 12.08 74.68 -44.64
CA ASN A 139 12.26 73.25 -44.30
C ASN A 139 13.47 72.97 -43.37
N LEU A 140 14.04 74.01 -42.76
CA LEU A 140 15.13 73.87 -41.82
C LEU A 140 14.61 73.35 -40.47
N PRO A 141 15.38 72.49 -39.79
CA PRO A 141 14.98 71.97 -38.49
C PRO A 141 14.95 73.09 -37.45
N LEU A 142 13.80 73.25 -36.80
CA LEU A 142 13.64 74.18 -35.67
C LEU A 142 14.10 73.53 -34.36
N GLU A 143 13.95 72.20 -34.27
CA GLU A 143 14.33 71.37 -33.14
C GLU A 143 15.12 70.14 -33.61
N PRO A 144 15.97 69.55 -32.72
CA PRO A 144 16.59 68.26 -33.00
C PRO A 144 15.53 67.17 -33.19
N GLU A 145 15.87 66.11 -33.93
CA GLU A 145 15.00 64.94 -34.04
C GLU A 145 14.78 64.32 -32.66
N SER A 146 13.51 64.03 -32.35
CA SER A 146 13.11 63.33 -31.14
C SER A 146 12.73 61.89 -31.49
N GLN A 147 13.40 60.92 -30.88
CA GLN A 147 13.11 59.50 -31.04
C GLN A 147 12.13 59.04 -29.95
N PHE A 148 11.11 58.28 -30.36
CA PHE A 148 10.12 57.69 -29.47
C PHE A 148 9.70 56.31 -29.98
N ILE A 149 9.06 55.54 -29.11
CA ILE A 149 8.60 54.18 -29.39
C ILE A 149 7.08 54.18 -29.38
N ILE A 150 6.45 53.48 -30.33
CA ILE A 150 5.04 53.09 -30.20
C ILE A 150 5.02 51.64 -29.75
N LYS A 151 4.51 51.39 -28.54
CA LYS A 151 4.28 50.03 -28.01
C LYS A 151 2.87 49.59 -28.36
N VAL A 152 2.77 48.45 -29.02
CA VAL A 152 1.48 47.79 -29.25
C VAL A 152 1.09 47.05 -27.97
N GLN A 153 -0.11 47.32 -27.47
CA GLN A 153 -0.67 46.70 -26.27
C GLN A 153 -1.45 45.45 -26.66
N ASP A 154 -1.20 44.40 -25.88
CA ASP A 154 -1.72 43.06 -26.05
C ASP A 154 -3.24 42.99 -25.84
N ILE A 155 -3.90 42.16 -26.66
CA ILE A 155 -5.26 41.67 -26.47
C ILE A 155 -5.17 40.13 -26.47
N ASN A 156 -5.91 39.49 -25.58
CA ASN A 156 -5.95 38.02 -25.51
C ASN A 156 -6.77 37.44 -26.68
N ASP A 157 -6.18 37.38 -27.86
CA ASP A 157 -6.82 36.95 -29.12
C ASP A 157 -6.24 35.63 -29.67
N ASN A 158 -5.15 35.12 -29.09
CA ASN A 158 -4.63 33.81 -29.43
C ASN A 158 -5.02 32.76 -28.39
N GLU A 159 -5.44 31.58 -28.87
CA GLU A 159 -5.70 30.45 -27.98
C GLU A 159 -4.42 29.64 -27.71
N PRO A 160 -4.30 29.02 -26.52
CA PRO A 160 -3.18 28.14 -26.20
C PRO A 160 -3.06 26.95 -27.16
N LYS A 161 -1.85 26.65 -27.63
CA LYS A 161 -1.59 25.54 -28.57
C LYS A 161 -0.66 24.50 -27.96
N PHE A 162 -1.05 23.23 -28.01
CA PHE A 162 -0.21 22.11 -27.59
C PHE A 162 0.85 21.80 -28.66
N LEU A 163 2.09 21.60 -28.24
CA LEU A 163 3.23 21.43 -29.16
C LEU A 163 3.31 20.02 -29.76
N ASP A 164 3.08 18.99 -28.94
CA ASP A 164 3.34 17.59 -29.30
C ASP A 164 2.08 16.71 -29.27
N GLY A 165 0.90 17.33 -29.30
CA GLY A 165 -0.38 16.61 -29.29
C GLY A 165 -0.71 15.95 -30.64
N PRO A 166 -1.40 14.79 -30.67
CA PRO A 166 -1.89 14.01 -29.53
C PRO A 166 -0.79 13.19 -28.82
N TYR A 167 -0.91 13.03 -27.51
CA TYR A 167 0.09 12.35 -26.69
C TYR A 167 -0.25 10.88 -26.48
N VAL A 168 0.78 10.03 -26.47
CA VAL A 168 0.68 8.62 -26.10
C VAL A 168 1.65 8.34 -24.97
N ALA A 169 1.16 7.76 -23.88
CA ALA A 169 1.96 7.44 -22.70
C ALA A 169 1.70 6.01 -22.24
N ARG A 170 2.63 5.45 -21.47
CA ARG A 170 2.50 4.12 -20.88
C ARG A 170 2.70 4.21 -19.38
N VAL A 171 1.89 3.49 -18.61
CA VAL A 171 2.00 3.40 -17.16
C VAL A 171 1.71 1.98 -16.72
N ALA A 172 2.42 1.49 -15.71
CA ALA A 172 2.14 0.18 -15.12
C ALA A 172 0.73 0.17 -14.50
N GLU A 173 0.00 -0.93 -14.69
CA GLU A 173 -1.22 -1.15 -13.90
C GLU A 173 -0.89 -1.13 -12.40
N ARG A 174 -1.88 -0.82 -11.56
CA ARG A 174 -1.72 -0.70 -10.10
C ARG A 174 -0.59 0.24 -9.65
N SER A 175 -0.15 1.17 -10.50
CA SER A 175 0.85 2.17 -10.12
C SER A 175 0.40 2.97 -8.90
N PRO A 176 1.30 3.27 -7.95
CA PRO A 176 0.98 4.09 -6.78
C PRO A 176 0.38 5.44 -7.19
N VAL A 177 -0.51 5.99 -6.37
CA VAL A 177 -1.08 7.32 -6.58
C VAL A 177 0.04 8.37 -6.60
N GLY A 178 -0.01 9.29 -7.56
CA GLY A 178 0.98 10.34 -7.76
C GLY A 178 2.10 10.00 -8.74
N THR A 179 2.11 8.79 -9.30
CA THR A 179 3.08 8.36 -10.33
C THR A 179 2.94 9.25 -11.57
N SER A 180 4.04 9.82 -12.04
CA SER A 180 4.06 10.67 -13.25
C SER A 180 3.94 9.81 -14.50
N VAL A 181 3.03 10.19 -15.41
CA VAL A 181 2.70 9.44 -16.63
C VAL A 181 3.27 10.12 -17.86
N VAL A 182 2.95 11.41 -18.04
CA VAL A 182 3.41 12.25 -19.16
C VAL A 182 3.29 13.71 -18.79
N THR A 183 4.12 14.56 -19.37
CA THR A 183 3.99 16.02 -19.28
C THR A 183 3.44 16.53 -20.60
N VAL A 184 2.30 17.22 -20.55
CA VAL A 184 1.78 17.94 -21.73
C VAL A 184 2.21 19.40 -21.67
N VAL A 185 2.51 19.98 -22.83
CA VAL A 185 3.01 21.35 -22.93
C VAL A 185 2.20 22.10 -23.97
N ALA A 186 1.59 23.19 -23.53
CA ALA A 186 0.96 24.19 -24.38
C ALA A 186 1.71 25.52 -24.29
N THR A 187 1.64 26.29 -25.36
CA THR A 187 2.21 27.64 -25.48
C THR A 187 1.15 28.59 -25.98
N ASP A 188 1.20 29.81 -25.45
CA ASP A 188 0.42 30.94 -25.93
C ASP A 188 1.37 32.02 -26.43
N VAL A 189 0.99 32.71 -27.50
CA VAL A 189 1.84 33.72 -28.16
C VAL A 189 1.59 35.14 -27.66
N ASP A 190 0.51 35.34 -26.90
CA ASP A 190 0.13 36.61 -26.27
C ASP A 190 1.17 37.07 -25.21
N ASP A 191 1.13 38.33 -24.79
CA ASP A 191 2.10 38.90 -23.84
C ASP A 191 1.80 38.40 -22.41
N PRO A 192 2.67 37.58 -21.78
CA PRO A 192 2.42 37.08 -20.43
C PRO A 192 2.45 38.19 -19.37
N THR A 193 3.02 39.35 -19.67
CA THR A 193 3.11 40.47 -18.73
C THR A 193 1.88 41.36 -18.73
N TYR A 194 0.99 41.20 -19.72
CA TYR A 194 -0.22 42.00 -19.87
C TYR A 194 -1.44 41.13 -19.60
N GLY A 195 -2.31 41.55 -18.67
CA GLY A 195 -3.61 40.88 -18.43
C GLY A 195 -3.58 39.44 -17.91
N ASN A 196 -2.41 38.79 -17.83
CA ASN A 196 -2.24 37.35 -17.74
C ASN A 196 -2.64 36.57 -19.00
N SER A 197 -2.66 37.22 -20.18
CA SER A 197 -3.12 36.62 -21.44
C SER A 197 -2.45 35.27 -21.66
N ALA A 198 -1.12 35.20 -21.71
CA ALA A 198 -0.39 33.94 -21.91
C ALA A 198 -0.17 33.04 -20.66
N HIS A 199 -0.84 33.28 -19.53
CA HIS A 199 -0.68 32.45 -18.33
C HIS A 199 -1.65 31.26 -18.28
N LEU A 200 -1.10 30.08 -18.54
CA LEU A 200 -1.87 28.85 -18.72
C LEU A 200 -2.17 28.10 -17.42
N VAL A 201 -3.35 27.49 -17.38
CA VAL A 201 -3.78 26.51 -16.38
C VAL A 201 -4.28 25.24 -17.08
N TYR A 202 -3.70 24.11 -16.70
CA TYR A 202 -4.06 22.79 -17.24
C TYR A 202 -5.18 22.16 -16.43
N SER A 203 -6.13 21.51 -17.10
CA SER A 203 -7.20 20.73 -16.48
C SER A 203 -7.61 19.53 -17.33
N ILE A 204 -8.21 18.50 -16.70
CA ILE A 204 -8.80 17.37 -17.43
C ILE A 204 -10.26 17.74 -17.72
N LEU A 205 -10.58 17.96 -18.99
CA LEU A 205 -11.93 18.28 -19.43
C LEU A 205 -12.80 17.02 -19.52
N GLN A 206 -12.22 15.91 -19.97
CA GLN A 206 -12.88 14.62 -20.09
C GLN A 206 -11.92 13.48 -19.76
N GLY A 207 -12.36 12.51 -18.99
CA GLY A 207 -11.54 11.37 -18.59
C GLY A 207 -12.16 10.62 -17.43
N GLN A 208 -11.55 9.48 -17.09
CA GLN A 208 -11.89 8.73 -15.89
C GLN A 208 -11.10 9.28 -14.68
N PRO A 209 -11.58 9.10 -13.44
CA PRO A 209 -10.95 9.65 -12.24
C PRO A 209 -9.61 8.98 -11.86
N TYR A 210 -9.10 8.07 -12.68
CA TYR A 210 -7.81 7.40 -12.49
C TYR A 210 -6.60 8.31 -12.69
N PHE A 211 -6.79 9.51 -13.27
CA PHE A 211 -5.72 10.44 -13.56
C PHE A 211 -6.05 11.85 -13.08
N SER A 212 -5.01 12.61 -12.77
CA SER A 212 -5.05 14.04 -12.46
C SER A 212 -3.99 14.76 -13.29
N VAL A 213 -4.17 16.05 -13.54
CA VAL A 213 -3.15 16.89 -14.18
C VAL A 213 -2.76 18.01 -13.23
N GLU A 214 -1.47 18.25 -13.12
CA GLU A 214 -0.95 19.35 -12.30
C GLU A 214 -1.20 20.70 -13.01
N PRO A 215 -1.95 21.63 -12.40
CA PRO A 215 -2.48 22.80 -13.13
C PRO A 215 -1.44 23.76 -13.69
N LYS A 216 -0.22 23.79 -13.15
CA LYS A 216 0.84 24.72 -13.58
C LYS A 216 1.88 24.07 -14.49
N SER A 217 2.17 22.79 -14.29
CA SER A 217 3.26 22.09 -14.97
C SER A 217 2.80 21.23 -16.15
N GLY A 218 1.50 20.90 -16.22
CA GLY A 218 0.96 19.99 -17.23
C GLY A 218 1.33 18.52 -17.00
N VAL A 219 1.89 18.17 -15.83
CA VAL A 219 2.24 16.79 -15.50
C VAL A 219 0.97 15.99 -15.18
N VAL A 220 0.69 14.97 -15.98
CA VAL A 220 -0.37 13.98 -15.74
C VAL A 220 0.14 12.93 -14.76
N ARG A 221 -0.63 12.65 -13.72
CA ARG A 221 -0.32 11.69 -12.65
C ARG A 221 -1.46 10.72 -12.41
N THR A 222 -1.13 9.52 -11.92
CA THR A 222 -2.12 8.57 -11.41
C THR A 222 -2.83 9.12 -10.17
N ALA A 223 -4.15 8.92 -10.08
CA ALA A 223 -4.99 9.42 -8.99
C ALA A 223 -5.66 8.29 -8.18
N LEU A 224 -5.85 7.11 -8.78
CA LEU A 224 -6.42 5.92 -8.13
C LEU A 224 -5.56 4.68 -8.40
N PRO A 225 -5.45 3.72 -7.44
CA PRO A 225 -4.50 2.61 -7.50
C PRO A 225 -5.05 1.31 -8.13
N ASP A 226 -6.34 1.25 -8.47
CA ASP A 226 -7.05 0.04 -8.90
C ASP A 226 -7.18 -0.09 -10.43
N MET A 227 -6.31 0.57 -11.18
CA MET A 227 -6.20 0.34 -12.62
C MET A 227 -5.73 -1.09 -12.86
N ASP A 228 -6.49 -1.84 -13.65
CA ASP A 228 -6.28 -3.25 -13.97
C ASP A 228 -6.33 -3.41 -15.49
N ARG A 229 -5.24 -3.92 -16.07
CA ARG A 229 -5.08 -4.01 -17.52
C ARG A 229 -5.99 -5.05 -18.14
N GLU A 230 -6.28 -6.14 -17.43
CA GLU A 230 -7.19 -7.19 -17.91
C GLU A 230 -8.63 -6.72 -18.00
N LEU A 231 -9.02 -5.73 -17.17
CA LEU A 231 -10.32 -5.08 -17.28
C LEU A 231 -10.34 -4.00 -18.37
N ARG A 232 -9.30 -3.16 -18.43
CA ARG A 232 -9.17 -2.09 -19.43
C ARG A 232 -7.71 -1.73 -19.64
N ASP A 233 -7.23 -1.90 -20.88
CA ASP A 233 -5.81 -1.73 -21.24
C ASP A 233 -5.42 -0.30 -21.65
N HIS A 234 -6.38 0.61 -21.85
CA HIS A 234 -6.09 2.02 -22.15
C HIS A 234 -7.15 2.99 -21.65
N TYR A 235 -6.73 4.22 -21.38
CA TYR A 235 -7.58 5.36 -21.03
C TYR A 235 -7.34 6.53 -21.97
N LEU A 236 -8.42 7.19 -22.36
CA LEU A 236 -8.38 8.43 -23.13
C LEU A 236 -8.70 9.62 -22.21
N LEU A 237 -7.80 10.59 -22.17
CA LEU A 237 -7.97 11.86 -21.47
C LEU A 237 -8.02 13.00 -22.48
N VAL A 238 -8.93 13.95 -22.28
CA VAL A 238 -8.95 15.23 -22.99
C VAL A 238 -8.45 16.27 -22.02
N ILE A 239 -7.26 16.81 -22.28
CA ILE A 239 -6.63 17.84 -21.47
C ILE A 239 -6.90 19.19 -22.12
N GLN A 240 -7.27 20.16 -21.29
CA GLN A 240 -7.45 21.55 -21.67
C GLN A 240 -6.31 22.38 -21.08
N ALA A 241 -5.72 23.25 -21.89
CA ALA A 241 -4.91 24.37 -21.43
C ALA A 241 -5.74 25.63 -21.61
N LYS A 242 -5.99 26.35 -20.52
CA LYS A 242 -6.78 27.58 -20.53
C LYS A 242 -5.95 28.76 -20.08
N ASP A 243 -5.98 29.81 -20.87
CA ASP A 243 -5.25 31.05 -20.65
C ASP A 243 -5.85 31.88 -19.49
N MET A 244 -5.36 33.09 -19.25
CA MET A 244 -5.93 34.01 -18.25
C MET A 244 -6.05 33.37 -16.85
N ILE A 245 -5.11 32.48 -16.50
CA ILE A 245 -5.11 31.70 -15.25
C ILE A 245 -6.41 30.88 -15.07
N GLY A 246 -7.02 30.45 -16.18
CA GLY A 246 -8.25 29.67 -16.21
C GLY A 246 -9.54 30.47 -15.97
N GLN A 247 -9.49 31.81 -15.93
CA GLN A 247 -10.64 32.67 -15.63
C GLN A 247 -11.81 32.55 -16.63
N MET A 248 -13.01 32.95 -16.21
CA MET A 248 -14.21 32.96 -17.05
C MET A 248 -14.10 34.10 -18.07
N GLY A 249 -13.68 33.77 -19.29
CA GLY A 249 -13.34 34.74 -20.34
C GLY A 249 -12.06 34.38 -21.11
N GLY A 250 -11.23 33.51 -20.53
CA GLY A 250 -10.04 33.00 -21.19
C GLY A 250 -10.31 32.01 -22.32
N LEU A 251 -9.44 32.00 -23.33
CA LEU A 251 -9.43 31.05 -24.45
C LEU A 251 -8.78 29.73 -24.02
N SER A 252 -9.07 28.66 -24.75
CA SER A 252 -8.60 27.34 -24.37
C SER A 252 -8.28 26.45 -25.57
N GLY A 253 -7.08 25.88 -25.56
CA GLY A 253 -6.72 24.77 -26.41
C GLY A 253 -7.03 23.42 -25.74
N THR A 254 -7.25 22.39 -26.55
CA THR A 254 -7.42 21.01 -26.06
C THR A 254 -6.53 20.03 -26.80
N THR A 255 -6.12 18.97 -26.13
CA THR A 255 -5.39 17.85 -26.70
C THR A 255 -5.84 16.53 -26.09
N THR A 256 -5.57 15.42 -26.77
CA THR A 256 -5.85 14.09 -26.26
C THR A 256 -4.58 13.41 -25.76
N VAL A 257 -4.72 12.67 -24.66
CA VAL A 257 -3.68 11.80 -24.12
C VAL A 257 -4.23 10.38 -24.04
N THR A 258 -3.63 9.47 -24.80
CA THR A 258 -3.91 8.03 -24.69
C THR A 258 -2.91 7.39 -23.75
N VAL A 259 -3.38 6.95 -22.59
CA VAL A 259 -2.58 6.24 -21.59
C VAL A 259 -2.79 4.74 -21.77
N MET A 260 -1.75 4.02 -22.17
CA MET A 260 -1.77 2.55 -22.25
C MET A 260 -1.26 1.94 -20.93
N LEU A 261 -1.99 0.97 -20.39
CA LEU A 261 -1.53 0.20 -19.25
C LEU A 261 -0.53 -0.88 -19.69
N THR A 262 0.60 -0.96 -19.01
CA THR A 262 1.52 -2.09 -19.12
C THR A 262 1.22 -3.10 -18.03
N ASP A 263 1.26 -4.37 -18.40
CA ASP A 263 1.09 -5.51 -17.49
C ASP A 263 2.17 -5.42 -16.39
N VAL A 264 1.74 -5.51 -15.14
CA VAL A 264 2.65 -5.81 -14.04
C VAL A 264 2.58 -7.31 -13.85
N SER A 265 3.53 -8.02 -14.44
CA SER A 265 3.68 -9.44 -14.18
C SER A 265 4.03 -9.62 -12.70
N ILE A 266 3.03 -9.81 -11.85
CA ILE A 266 3.23 -10.19 -10.46
C ILE A 266 3.83 -11.59 -10.52
N LYS A 267 5.16 -11.66 -10.37
CA LYS A 267 5.90 -12.92 -10.33
C LYS A 267 5.36 -13.74 -9.17
N SER A 268 4.44 -14.65 -9.49
CA SER A 268 3.71 -15.45 -8.52
C SER A 268 3.92 -16.91 -8.81
N TYR A 269 4.32 -17.65 -7.78
CA TYR A 269 4.51 -19.08 -7.83
C TYR A 269 3.44 -19.74 -6.96
N GLN A 270 2.87 -20.84 -7.44
CA GLN A 270 1.90 -21.62 -6.71
C GLN A 270 2.38 -23.07 -6.59
N PHE A 271 2.38 -23.59 -5.37
CA PHE A 271 2.69 -24.98 -5.07
C PHE A 271 1.63 -25.56 -4.15
N SER A 272 1.45 -26.87 -4.22
CA SER A 272 0.64 -27.62 -3.28
C SER A 272 1.52 -28.49 -2.39
N VAL A 273 1.18 -28.57 -1.11
CA VAL A 273 1.96 -29.28 -0.09
C VAL A 273 1.00 -30.08 0.78
N PRO A 274 1.10 -31.42 0.83
CA PRO A 274 0.30 -32.24 1.73
C PRO A 274 0.57 -31.87 3.19
N GLU A 275 -0.44 -31.84 4.05
CA GLU A 275 -0.22 -31.51 5.47
C GLU A 275 0.64 -32.54 6.21
N SER A 276 0.59 -33.79 5.77
CA SER A 276 1.42 -34.91 6.26
C SER A 276 2.91 -34.79 5.90
N THR A 277 3.29 -33.71 5.21
CA THR A 277 4.68 -33.41 4.86
C THR A 277 5.56 -33.28 6.10
N VAL A 278 6.66 -34.03 6.12
CA VAL A 278 7.58 -34.02 7.25
C VAL A 278 8.32 -32.68 7.38
N VAL A 279 8.55 -32.25 8.62
CA VAL A 279 9.38 -31.07 8.92
C VAL A 279 10.79 -31.28 8.38
N SER A 280 11.41 -30.19 7.90
CA SER A 280 12.72 -30.13 7.22
C SER A 280 12.74 -30.61 5.78
N SER A 281 11.59 -30.95 5.19
CA SER A 281 11.48 -31.21 3.76
C SER A 281 11.44 -29.92 2.93
N VAL A 282 11.85 -30.01 1.66
CA VAL A 282 11.73 -28.93 0.68
C VAL A 282 10.33 -29.00 0.07
N VAL A 283 9.54 -27.94 0.24
CA VAL A 283 8.14 -27.87 -0.20
C VAL A 283 7.94 -27.08 -1.49
N ALA A 284 8.88 -26.19 -1.82
CA ALA A 284 8.87 -25.44 -3.06
C ALA A 284 10.30 -25.09 -3.51
N LYS A 285 10.47 -24.95 -4.82
CA LYS A 285 11.72 -24.49 -5.45
C LYS A 285 11.39 -23.34 -6.38
N ILE A 286 12.08 -22.22 -6.22
CA ILE A 286 11.92 -21.06 -7.11
C ILE A 286 13.28 -20.63 -7.64
N LYS A 287 13.31 -20.04 -8.83
CA LYS A 287 14.55 -19.62 -9.47
C LYS A 287 14.42 -18.21 -10.03
N ALA A 288 15.30 -17.32 -9.59
CA ALA A 288 15.57 -16.04 -10.23
C ALA A 288 16.60 -16.23 -11.35
N LEU A 289 16.53 -15.37 -12.36
CA LEU A 289 17.44 -15.38 -13.49
C LEU A 289 18.32 -14.13 -13.42
N ASP A 290 19.63 -14.34 -13.59
CA ASP A 290 20.63 -13.29 -13.68
C ASP A 290 21.42 -13.47 -14.98
N ALA A 291 21.68 -12.36 -15.66
CA ALA A 291 22.41 -12.31 -16.93
C ALA A 291 23.94 -12.30 -16.74
N ASP A 292 24.42 -12.01 -15.53
CA ASP A 292 25.85 -12.02 -15.22
C ASP A 292 26.41 -13.45 -15.17
N ALA A 293 27.74 -13.58 -15.07
CA ALA A 293 28.44 -14.85 -14.99
C ALA A 293 29.37 -14.92 -13.79
N GLY A 294 29.57 -16.14 -13.28
CA GLY A 294 30.45 -16.38 -12.14
C GLY A 294 29.88 -15.81 -10.82
N PRO A 295 30.72 -15.31 -9.91
CA PRO A 295 30.29 -14.86 -8.58
C PRO A 295 29.24 -13.75 -8.59
N ASN A 296 29.18 -12.94 -9.65
CA ASN A 296 28.22 -11.84 -9.75
C ASN A 296 26.78 -12.35 -9.98
N ALA A 297 26.62 -13.55 -10.54
CA ALA A 297 25.32 -14.19 -10.71
C ALA A 297 24.94 -15.12 -9.55
N GLU A 298 25.73 -15.16 -8.47
CA GLU A 298 25.34 -15.89 -7.26
C GLU A 298 24.16 -15.19 -6.59
N MET A 299 23.11 -15.96 -6.32
CA MET A 299 21.86 -15.49 -5.74
C MET A 299 21.84 -15.73 -4.23
N ASP A 300 21.14 -14.86 -3.51
CA ASP A 300 20.73 -15.05 -2.13
C ASP A 300 19.23 -14.83 -2.00
N TYR A 301 18.53 -15.81 -1.45
CA TYR A 301 17.07 -15.79 -1.31
C TYR A 301 16.65 -15.67 0.15
N ARG A 302 15.67 -14.82 0.42
CA ARG A 302 15.09 -14.66 1.76
C ARG A 302 13.59 -14.40 1.73
N ILE A 303 12.92 -14.80 2.80
CA ILE A 303 11.51 -14.44 3.04
C ILE A 303 11.52 -13.06 3.72
N LEU A 304 10.83 -12.09 3.11
CA LEU A 304 10.69 -10.74 3.64
C LEU A 304 9.55 -10.65 4.65
N ASP A 305 8.36 -11.06 4.21
CA ASP A 305 7.12 -11.00 4.97
C ASP A 305 6.14 -12.09 4.50
N GLY A 306 4.98 -12.15 5.15
CA GLY A 306 3.94 -13.12 4.84
C GLY A 306 3.48 -13.91 6.06
N ASP A 307 2.37 -14.62 5.89
CA ASP A 307 1.71 -15.36 6.96
C ASP A 307 2.29 -16.78 7.18
N GLY A 308 3.31 -17.14 6.39
CA GLY A 308 4.15 -18.33 6.58
C GLY A 308 5.48 -18.06 7.27
N LEU A 309 5.73 -16.83 7.73
CA LEU A 309 6.93 -16.49 8.49
C LEU A 309 7.01 -17.33 9.78
N GLY A 310 8.11 -18.05 9.98
CA GLY A 310 8.30 -18.95 11.12
C GLY A 310 7.68 -20.34 10.95
N THR A 311 6.89 -20.59 9.90
CA THR A 311 6.47 -21.94 9.45
C THR A 311 7.36 -22.45 8.34
N PHE A 312 7.86 -21.55 7.49
CA PHE A 312 8.81 -21.84 6.42
C PHE A 312 10.10 -21.07 6.62
N ARG A 313 11.21 -21.65 6.14
CA ARG A 313 12.51 -21.02 5.99
C ARG A 313 12.95 -21.14 4.54
N MET A 314 13.68 -20.16 4.04
CA MET A 314 14.25 -20.20 2.70
C MET A 314 15.77 -20.36 2.77
N LEU A 315 16.32 -21.18 1.88
CA LEU A 315 17.76 -21.36 1.69
C LEU A 315 18.08 -21.36 0.19
N THR A 316 19.27 -20.89 -0.18
CA THR A 316 19.76 -21.00 -1.56
C THR A 316 20.50 -22.32 -1.77
N ASP A 317 20.18 -23.05 -2.83
CA ASP A 317 20.97 -24.19 -3.28
C ASP A 317 22.27 -23.69 -3.95
N PRO A 318 23.45 -24.01 -3.41
CA PRO A 318 24.72 -23.50 -3.94
C PRO A 318 25.05 -24.03 -5.35
N HIS A 319 24.47 -25.16 -5.78
CA HIS A 319 24.74 -25.74 -7.10
C HIS A 319 23.77 -25.25 -8.16
N THR A 320 22.46 -25.25 -7.86
CA THR A 320 21.43 -24.90 -8.85
C THR A 320 21.08 -23.41 -8.86
N GLN A 321 21.50 -22.67 -7.82
CA GLN A 321 21.14 -21.27 -7.55
C GLN A 321 19.61 -21.06 -7.42
N GLU A 322 18.91 -22.11 -6.98
CA GLU A 322 17.48 -22.08 -6.69
C GLU A 322 17.22 -21.72 -5.23
N GLY A 323 16.16 -20.96 -4.99
CA GLY A 323 15.60 -20.74 -3.66
C GLY A 323 14.75 -21.93 -3.23
N LEU A 324 15.18 -22.63 -2.19
CA LEU A 324 14.49 -23.76 -1.58
C LEU A 324 13.64 -23.28 -0.40
N VAL A 325 12.33 -23.49 -0.47
CA VAL A 325 11.42 -23.25 0.66
C VAL A 325 11.34 -24.54 1.48
N ILE A 326 11.70 -24.47 2.75
CA ILE A 326 11.83 -25.60 3.68
C ILE A 326 10.80 -25.45 4.79
N LEU A 327 10.08 -26.52 5.07
CA LEU A 327 9.12 -26.58 6.17
C LEU A 327 9.84 -26.69 7.52
N ILE A 328 9.51 -25.84 8.50
CA ILE A 328 10.12 -25.87 9.85
C ILE A 328 9.11 -26.12 10.98
N LYS A 329 7.81 -26.09 10.69
CA LYS A 329 6.72 -26.47 11.60
C LYS A 329 5.78 -27.44 10.88
N THR A 330 5.06 -28.27 11.62
CA THR A 330 4.02 -29.13 11.03
C THR A 330 2.92 -28.28 10.39
N LEU A 331 2.32 -28.81 9.33
CA LEU A 331 1.13 -28.26 8.70
C LEU A 331 -0.10 -28.98 9.24
N ASP A 332 -1.24 -28.30 9.18
CA ASP A 332 -2.54 -28.77 9.64
C ASP A 332 -3.56 -28.02 8.77
N PHE A 333 -4.28 -28.76 7.94
CA PHE A 333 -5.19 -28.24 6.93
C PHE A 333 -6.43 -27.61 7.59
N GLU A 334 -6.97 -28.27 8.61
CA GLU A 334 -8.16 -27.87 9.38
C GLU A 334 -7.98 -26.50 10.03
N THR A 335 -6.76 -26.20 10.47
CA THR A 335 -6.40 -24.90 11.03
C THR A 335 -6.07 -23.87 9.97
N LYS A 336 -5.31 -24.24 8.93
CA LYS A 336 -4.85 -23.31 7.90
C LYS A 336 -4.54 -23.96 6.56
N THR A 337 -5.42 -23.69 5.59
CA THR A 337 -5.37 -24.27 4.24
C THR A 337 -4.42 -23.59 3.26
N ARG A 338 -3.89 -22.40 3.56
CA ARG A 338 -3.02 -21.66 2.63
C ARG A 338 -2.02 -20.74 3.32
N TYR A 339 -0.83 -20.65 2.74
CA TYR A 339 0.22 -19.71 3.12
C TYR A 339 0.65 -18.84 1.93
N THR A 340 1.01 -17.60 2.21
CA THR A 340 1.53 -16.60 1.28
C THR A 340 2.84 -16.06 1.83
N LEU A 341 3.91 -16.22 1.05
CA LEU A 341 5.25 -15.75 1.36
C LEU A 341 5.65 -14.69 0.34
N ARG A 342 6.16 -13.56 0.82
CA ARG A 342 6.85 -12.59 -0.04
C ARG A 342 8.35 -12.85 0.06
N VAL A 343 8.94 -13.18 -1.07
CA VAL A 343 10.33 -13.63 -1.16
C VAL A 343 11.14 -12.66 -2.01
N GLU A 344 12.38 -12.42 -1.61
CA GLU A 344 13.34 -11.62 -2.35
C GLU A 344 14.47 -12.52 -2.83
N ALA A 345 14.86 -12.35 -4.09
CA ALA A 345 16.10 -12.85 -4.66
C ALA A 345 17.03 -11.65 -4.87
N SER A 346 18.26 -11.74 -4.38
CA SER A 346 19.25 -10.66 -4.46
C SER A 346 20.61 -11.19 -4.87
N ASN A 347 21.43 -10.37 -5.52
CA ASN A 347 22.81 -10.73 -5.80
C ASN A 347 23.59 -10.85 -4.49
N ARG A 348 24.26 -11.99 -4.30
CA ARG A 348 25.12 -12.22 -3.12
C ARG A 348 26.28 -11.24 -3.06
N TYR A 349 26.83 -10.90 -4.23
CA TYR A 349 27.91 -9.96 -4.38
C TYR A 349 27.41 -8.73 -5.14
N MET A 350 27.33 -7.60 -4.44
CA MET A 350 27.04 -6.29 -5.03
C MET A 350 28.29 -5.41 -4.90
N ASP A 351 28.76 -4.86 -6.03
CA ASP A 351 29.80 -3.83 -5.98
C ASP A 351 29.16 -2.49 -5.57
N THR A 352 29.62 -1.95 -4.45
CA THR A 352 29.08 -0.73 -3.83
C THR A 352 29.14 0.49 -4.75
N ARG A 353 30.00 0.47 -5.77
CA ARG A 353 30.12 1.56 -6.75
C ARG A 353 28.92 1.65 -7.70
N PHE A 354 28.16 0.57 -7.86
CA PHE A 354 27.04 0.49 -8.80
C PHE A 354 25.68 0.45 -8.13
N LEU A 355 25.58 0.69 -6.81
CA LEU A 355 24.30 0.69 -6.08
C LEU A 355 23.23 1.62 -6.68
N SER A 356 23.64 2.66 -7.41
CA SER A 356 22.76 3.59 -8.14
C SER A 356 22.34 3.12 -9.54
N ALA A 357 22.92 2.05 -10.06
CA ALA A 357 22.74 1.58 -11.44
C ALA A 357 21.54 0.63 -11.62
N GLY A 358 20.96 0.10 -10.55
CA GLY A 358 19.74 -0.70 -10.68
C GLY A 358 19.31 -1.37 -9.38
N PRO A 359 18.13 -2.00 -9.37
CA PRO A 359 17.74 -2.90 -8.30
C PRO A 359 18.56 -4.19 -8.40
N PHE A 360 19.41 -4.43 -7.41
CA PHE A 360 20.18 -5.68 -7.24
C PHE A 360 19.36 -6.77 -6.52
N SER A 361 18.04 -6.57 -6.46
CA SER A 361 17.09 -7.52 -5.91
C SER A 361 15.76 -7.45 -6.64
N ASP A 362 15.06 -8.58 -6.63
CA ASP A 362 13.74 -8.73 -7.19
C ASP A 362 12.84 -9.50 -6.21
N VAL A 363 11.55 -9.22 -6.27
CA VAL A 363 10.58 -9.72 -5.28
C VAL A 363 9.47 -10.50 -5.97
N ALA A 364 9.16 -11.67 -5.43
CA ALA A 364 8.09 -12.55 -5.90
C ALA A 364 7.16 -12.94 -4.76
N THR A 365 5.97 -13.41 -5.10
CA THR A 365 5.00 -13.97 -4.14
C THR A 365 4.90 -15.48 -4.34
N VAL A 366 5.09 -16.25 -3.28
CA VAL A 366 4.92 -17.71 -3.29
C VAL A 366 3.67 -18.06 -2.50
N ARG A 367 2.72 -18.74 -3.14
CA ARG A 367 1.50 -19.25 -2.53
C ARG A 367 1.61 -20.76 -2.37
N LEU A 368 1.49 -21.23 -1.13
CA LEU A 368 1.51 -22.65 -0.79
C LEU A 368 0.09 -23.04 -0.38
N GLN A 369 -0.53 -23.93 -1.15
CA GLN A 369 -1.81 -24.53 -0.82
C GLN A 369 -1.55 -25.80 -0.01
N VAL A 370 -2.15 -25.89 1.17
CA VAL A 370 -2.10 -27.13 1.96
C VAL A 370 -3.14 -28.08 1.38
N GLU A 371 -2.73 -29.31 1.10
CA GLU A 371 -3.62 -30.40 0.69
C GLU A 371 -4.01 -31.21 1.93
N ASP A 372 -5.31 -31.39 2.09
CA ASP A 372 -5.98 -32.23 3.09
C ASP A 372 -5.58 -33.71 2.89
N VAL A 373 -5.12 -34.34 3.96
CA VAL A 373 -4.74 -35.75 4.02
C VAL A 373 -5.45 -36.40 5.19
N ASN A 374 -6.44 -37.24 4.86
CA ASN A 374 -7.31 -37.91 5.84
C ASN A 374 -6.56 -38.47 7.07
N GLU A 375 -6.85 -37.89 8.21
CA GLU A 375 -6.31 -38.22 9.52
C GLU A 375 -7.23 -39.19 10.29
N PRO A 376 -6.71 -39.99 11.24
CA PRO A 376 -7.55 -40.84 12.07
C PRO A 376 -8.39 -40.03 13.09
N PRO A 377 -9.48 -40.60 13.63
CA PRO A 377 -10.30 -39.89 14.62
C PRO A 377 -9.49 -39.61 15.89
N CYS A 378 -9.66 -38.43 16.47
CA CYS A 378 -8.95 -38.01 17.66
C CYS A 378 -9.88 -37.96 18.88
N PHE A 379 -9.36 -38.34 20.05
CA PHE A 379 -10.09 -38.23 21.31
C PHE A 379 -9.70 -36.94 22.04
N SER A 380 -10.69 -36.22 22.55
CA SER A 380 -10.49 -35.07 23.42
C SER A 380 -11.36 -35.22 24.68
N PRO A 381 -10.77 -35.55 25.85
CA PRO A 381 -9.34 -35.68 26.14
C PRO A 381 -8.71 -37.00 25.66
N ARG A 382 -7.38 -37.03 25.45
CA ARG A 382 -6.62 -38.25 25.11
C ARG A 382 -6.56 -39.29 26.24
N VAL A 383 -6.78 -38.84 27.48
CA VAL A 383 -6.84 -39.67 28.67
C VAL A 383 -8.09 -39.30 29.45
N SER A 384 -8.97 -40.29 29.68
CA SER A 384 -10.20 -40.12 30.46
C SER A 384 -10.09 -40.86 31.79
N GLN A 385 -10.47 -40.21 32.89
CA GLN A 385 -10.54 -40.84 34.21
C GLN A 385 -12.00 -41.05 34.58
N MET A 386 -12.34 -42.27 34.97
CA MET A 386 -13.69 -42.66 35.36
C MET A 386 -13.63 -43.47 36.66
N ALA A 387 -14.71 -43.50 37.41
CA ALA A 387 -14.80 -44.25 38.66
C ALA A 387 -16.08 -45.06 38.68
N VAL A 388 -16.00 -46.30 39.19
CA VAL A 388 -17.14 -47.18 39.37
C VAL A 388 -17.00 -47.95 40.67
N SER A 389 -18.09 -48.17 41.38
CA SER A 389 -18.08 -48.99 42.60
C SER A 389 -17.98 -50.47 42.27
N GLU A 390 -17.24 -51.24 43.06
CA GLU A 390 -17.22 -52.69 42.90
C GLU A 390 -18.58 -53.35 43.17
N ALA A 391 -19.43 -52.71 43.96
CA ALA A 391 -20.82 -53.13 44.15
C ALA A 391 -21.73 -52.85 42.93
N ALA A 392 -21.22 -52.20 41.88
CA ALA A 392 -22.00 -51.92 40.68
C ALA A 392 -22.42 -53.23 39.98
N PRO A 393 -23.72 -53.41 39.64
CA PRO A 393 -24.15 -54.57 38.88
C PRO A 393 -23.53 -54.59 37.48
N VAL A 394 -23.54 -55.77 36.84
CA VAL A 394 -23.16 -55.90 35.44
C VAL A 394 -24.14 -55.10 34.57
N GLY A 395 -23.61 -54.28 33.66
CA GLY A 395 -24.36 -53.37 32.80
C GLY A 395 -24.41 -51.92 33.30
N THR A 396 -23.81 -51.61 34.46
CA THR A 396 -23.71 -50.23 34.96
C THR A 396 -22.86 -49.38 34.04
N GLU A 397 -23.36 -48.18 33.72
CA GLU A 397 -22.64 -47.17 32.96
C GLU A 397 -21.52 -46.54 33.80
N VAL A 398 -20.30 -46.61 33.28
CA VAL A 398 -19.08 -46.09 33.91
C VAL A 398 -18.80 -44.65 33.46
N GLY A 399 -19.11 -44.36 32.19
CA GLY A 399 -18.92 -43.06 31.55
C GLY A 399 -18.92 -43.21 30.03
N SER A 400 -18.63 -42.14 29.31
CA SER A 400 -18.54 -42.17 27.85
C SER A 400 -17.25 -41.50 27.36
N VAL A 401 -16.79 -41.94 26.20
CA VAL A 401 -15.70 -41.28 25.47
C VAL A 401 -16.22 -40.79 24.12
N LEU A 402 -15.73 -39.62 23.71
CA LEU A 402 -16.08 -39.02 22.44
C LEU A 402 -14.80 -38.82 21.62
N ALA A 403 -14.81 -39.35 20.41
CA ALA A 403 -13.84 -39.03 19.38
C ALA A 403 -14.49 -38.11 18.34
N HIS A 404 -13.69 -37.25 17.74
CA HIS A 404 -14.07 -36.47 16.57
C HIS A 404 -13.02 -36.70 15.49
N ASP A 405 -13.49 -36.76 14.25
CA ASP A 405 -12.67 -36.83 13.06
C ASP A 405 -12.32 -35.38 12.64
N PRO A 406 -11.03 -35.01 12.59
CA PRO A 406 -10.60 -33.68 12.16
C PRO A 406 -11.02 -33.37 10.72
N ASP A 407 -11.13 -34.38 9.86
CA ASP A 407 -11.41 -34.22 8.46
C ASP A 407 -12.87 -33.79 8.22
N ALA A 408 -13.12 -33.05 7.14
CA ALA A 408 -14.47 -32.58 6.76
C ALA A 408 -15.41 -33.70 6.26
N LEU A 409 -14.98 -34.96 6.32
CA LEU A 409 -15.76 -36.12 5.89
C LEU A 409 -16.75 -36.48 7.00
N ASN A 410 -18.04 -36.43 6.70
CA ASN A 410 -19.11 -36.75 7.66
C ASN A 410 -19.24 -38.27 7.88
N CYS A 411 -18.17 -38.87 8.39
CA CYS A 411 -17.99 -40.29 8.52
C CYS A 411 -18.39 -40.78 9.91
N PRO A 412 -19.22 -41.83 10.02
CA PRO A 412 -19.63 -42.32 11.32
C PRO A 412 -18.46 -43.05 12.00
N ILE A 413 -18.08 -42.53 13.17
CA ILE A 413 -17.06 -43.09 14.04
C ILE A 413 -17.62 -44.29 14.81
N ARG A 414 -16.85 -45.37 14.87
CA ARG A 414 -17.18 -46.58 15.63
C ARG A 414 -16.16 -46.81 16.73
N TYR A 415 -16.67 -47.06 17.93
CA TYR A 415 -15.86 -47.30 19.14
C TYR A 415 -15.68 -48.79 19.43
N ALA A 416 -14.51 -49.16 19.96
CA ALA A 416 -14.20 -50.50 20.45
C ALA A 416 -13.15 -50.45 21.58
N ILE A 417 -13.16 -51.40 22.50
CA ILE A 417 -12.07 -51.55 23.49
C ILE A 417 -11.00 -52.46 22.90
N ASP A 418 -9.73 -52.05 22.97
CA ASP A 418 -8.59 -52.93 22.63
C ASP A 418 -8.53 -54.08 23.64
N ARG A 419 -8.85 -55.28 23.19
CA ARG A 419 -8.88 -56.49 24.03
C ARG A 419 -7.51 -56.87 24.58
N LYS A 420 -6.41 -56.30 24.07
CA LYS A 420 -5.09 -56.42 24.69
C LYS A 420 -4.98 -55.65 26.02
N SER A 421 -5.78 -54.60 26.19
CA SER A 421 -5.82 -53.78 27.41
C SER A 421 -6.85 -54.25 28.44
N ASP A 422 -7.89 -54.97 27.99
CA ASP A 422 -8.93 -55.57 28.85
C ASP A 422 -9.07 -57.07 28.53
N VAL A 423 -8.05 -57.85 28.90
CA VAL A 423 -7.94 -59.28 28.56
C VAL A 423 -9.11 -60.09 29.12
N GLU A 424 -9.54 -59.76 30.34
CA GLU A 424 -10.61 -60.45 31.04
C GLU A 424 -12.02 -59.91 30.68
N ASN A 425 -12.14 -58.92 29.80
CA ASN A 425 -13.41 -58.33 29.36
C ASN A 425 -14.25 -57.80 30.52
N TYR A 426 -13.65 -57.01 31.42
CA TYR A 426 -14.38 -56.34 32.50
C TYR A 426 -15.32 -55.25 31.97
N PHE A 427 -15.05 -54.69 30.81
CA PHE A 427 -15.80 -53.58 30.23
C PHE A 427 -16.27 -53.89 28.80
N ASP A 428 -17.41 -53.30 28.44
CA ASP A 428 -17.89 -53.22 27.06
C ASP A 428 -18.20 -51.77 26.70
N ILE A 429 -18.19 -51.47 25.41
CA ILE A 429 -18.43 -50.12 24.90
C ILE A 429 -19.49 -50.14 23.81
N ASP A 430 -20.44 -49.22 23.90
CA ASP A 430 -21.42 -49.02 22.85
C ASP A 430 -20.74 -48.49 21.58
N ARG A 431 -20.93 -49.21 20.47
CA ARG A 431 -20.22 -48.98 19.22
C ARG A 431 -20.49 -47.61 18.59
N GLN A 432 -21.62 -46.97 18.91
CA GLN A 432 -22.04 -45.70 18.29
C GLN A 432 -21.92 -44.51 19.25
N SER A 433 -22.31 -44.69 20.50
CA SER A 433 -22.35 -43.62 21.51
C SER A 433 -21.07 -43.51 22.35
N GLY A 434 -20.19 -44.52 22.31
CA GLY A 434 -18.95 -44.51 23.10
C GLY A 434 -19.17 -44.68 24.61
N VAL A 435 -20.36 -45.10 25.04
CA VAL A 435 -20.71 -45.35 26.44
C VAL A 435 -20.09 -46.67 26.91
N ILE A 436 -19.32 -46.61 27.99
CA ILE A 436 -18.62 -47.74 28.60
C ILE A 436 -19.47 -48.30 29.74
N ARG A 437 -19.65 -49.62 29.75
CA ARG A 437 -20.43 -50.35 30.76
C ARG A 437 -19.64 -51.50 31.37
N THR A 438 -19.93 -51.83 32.62
CA THR A 438 -19.40 -53.04 33.26
C THR A 438 -19.96 -54.29 32.58
N SER A 439 -19.09 -55.21 32.19
CA SER A 439 -19.46 -56.51 31.59
C SER A 439 -19.25 -57.68 32.53
N ARG A 440 -18.45 -57.48 33.57
CA ARG A 440 -18.21 -58.42 34.65
C ARG A 440 -18.29 -57.71 36.00
N ARG A 441 -18.43 -58.50 37.06
CA ARG A 441 -18.31 -57.98 38.43
C ARG A 441 -16.88 -57.50 38.65
N LEU A 442 -16.76 -56.36 39.29
CA LEU A 442 -15.49 -55.77 39.68
C LEU A 442 -15.21 -56.16 41.13
N ASP A 443 -13.94 -56.27 41.46
CA ASP A 443 -13.42 -56.60 42.78
C ASP A 443 -12.18 -55.72 42.95
N ARG A 444 -12.25 -54.78 43.89
CA ARG A 444 -11.20 -53.81 44.15
C ARG A 444 -9.99 -54.47 44.79
N GLU A 445 -10.19 -55.43 45.68
CA GLU A 445 -9.12 -56.18 46.34
C GLU A 445 -8.29 -56.99 45.34
N LEU A 446 -8.90 -57.39 44.22
CA LEU A 446 -8.20 -57.97 43.09
C LEU A 446 -7.51 -56.91 42.22
N SER A 447 -8.24 -55.85 41.82
CA SER A 447 -7.72 -54.80 40.93
C SER A 447 -8.42 -53.45 41.17
N ALA A 448 -7.70 -52.54 41.84
CA ALA A 448 -8.21 -51.19 42.13
C ALA A 448 -8.22 -50.23 40.93
N LEU A 449 -7.47 -50.53 39.86
CA LEU A 449 -7.35 -49.67 38.69
C LEU A 449 -7.30 -50.50 37.40
N HIS A 450 -8.21 -50.22 36.49
CA HIS A 450 -8.23 -50.81 35.16
C HIS A 450 -7.78 -49.77 34.12
N ASN A 451 -6.76 -50.11 33.34
CA ASN A 451 -6.24 -49.29 32.27
C ASN A 451 -6.68 -49.87 30.92
N ILE A 452 -7.78 -49.35 30.38
CA ILE A 452 -8.34 -49.81 29.12
C ILE A 452 -8.00 -48.81 28.01
N THR A 453 -7.68 -49.31 26.82
CA THR A 453 -7.45 -48.51 25.62
C THR A 453 -8.69 -48.58 24.75
N VAL A 454 -9.31 -47.44 24.47
CA VAL A 454 -10.44 -47.34 23.54
C VAL A 454 -9.92 -46.95 22.17
N LEU A 455 -10.45 -47.60 21.14
CA LEU A 455 -10.18 -47.41 19.73
C LEU A 455 -11.37 -46.71 19.08
N ALA A 456 -11.09 -45.74 18.22
CA ALA A 456 -12.07 -45.11 17.33
C ALA A 456 -11.67 -45.37 15.88
N THR A 457 -12.63 -45.75 15.04
CA THR A 457 -12.42 -46.08 13.62
C THR A 457 -13.49 -45.45 12.76
N GLU A 458 -13.11 -44.88 11.63
CA GLU A 458 -14.05 -44.44 10.59
C GLU A 458 -14.60 -45.64 9.81
N SER A 459 -15.85 -45.50 9.35
CA SER A 459 -16.50 -46.54 8.53
C SER A 459 -16.49 -46.24 7.03
N CYS A 460 -15.89 -45.13 6.59
CA CYS A 460 -15.97 -44.67 5.20
C CYS A 460 -14.91 -45.26 4.28
N LYS A 461 -13.86 -45.89 4.81
CA LYS A 461 -12.84 -46.58 3.99
C LYS A 461 -13.21 -48.06 3.81
N SER A 462 -14.10 -48.31 2.87
CA SER A 462 -13.95 -49.44 1.96
C SER A 462 -14.25 -48.94 0.57
N HIS A 463 -13.24 -48.88 -0.30
CA HIS A 463 -13.48 -48.85 -1.74
C HIS A 463 -14.57 -49.88 -2.06
N ASP A 464 -15.65 -49.41 -2.68
CA ASP A 464 -16.65 -50.25 -3.34
C ASP A 464 -15.94 -51.10 -4.40
N ILE A 465 -15.46 -52.28 -4.01
CA ILE A 465 -15.38 -53.39 -4.96
C ILE A 465 -16.82 -53.83 -5.12
N SER A 466 -17.43 -53.35 -6.19
CA SER A 466 -18.67 -53.88 -6.76
C SER A 466 -18.47 -55.36 -7.10
N LEU A 467 -18.60 -56.23 -6.10
CA LEU A 467 -18.83 -57.64 -6.36
C LEU A 467 -20.26 -57.76 -6.88
N SER A 468 -20.34 -57.85 -8.21
CA SER A 468 -21.54 -58.24 -8.95
C SER A 468 -22.21 -59.46 -8.29
N SER A 469 -23.52 -59.58 -8.44
CA SER A 469 -24.37 -60.57 -7.75
C SER A 469 -24.18 -62.03 -8.20
N CYS A 470 -22.96 -62.45 -8.50
CA CYS A 470 -22.60 -63.81 -8.88
C CYS A 470 -21.38 -64.32 -8.10
N GLU A 471 -21.38 -64.15 -6.77
CA GLU A 471 -20.48 -64.90 -5.87
C GLU A 471 -21.04 -64.97 -4.44
N ARG A 472 -22.38 -65.11 -4.33
CA ARG A 472 -23.09 -65.23 -3.04
C ARG A 472 -23.12 -66.64 -2.47
N GLN A 473 -22.14 -67.46 -2.81
CA GLN A 473 -21.95 -68.78 -2.23
C GLN A 473 -20.45 -68.99 -2.05
N VAL A 474 -20.09 -69.45 -0.86
CA VAL A 474 -18.73 -69.73 -0.37
C VAL A 474 -18.03 -68.55 0.33
N TYR A 475 -18.51 -68.17 1.52
CA TYR A 475 -17.64 -67.68 2.60
C TYR A 475 -18.20 -68.15 3.95
N LEU A 476 -17.92 -69.41 4.28
CA LEU A 476 -18.07 -70.01 5.60
C LEU A 476 -16.69 -70.49 6.06
N THR A 477 -15.68 -69.63 6.01
CA THR A 477 -14.38 -69.87 6.65
C THR A 477 -13.74 -68.53 6.96
N GLY A 478 -13.33 -68.35 8.22
CA GLY A 478 -12.81 -67.11 8.76
C GLY A 478 -11.70 -66.50 7.91
N VAL A 479 -11.91 -65.26 7.48
CA VAL A 479 -10.88 -64.37 6.96
C VAL A 479 -10.96 -63.12 7.82
N SER A 480 -9.90 -62.88 8.61
CA SER A 480 -9.70 -61.64 9.34
C SER A 480 -9.67 -60.49 8.34
N VAL A 481 -10.69 -59.63 8.36
CA VAL A 481 -10.64 -58.33 7.72
C VAL A 481 -9.46 -57.59 8.34
N SER A 482 -8.38 -57.42 7.57
CA SER A 482 -7.25 -56.59 7.95
C SER A 482 -7.72 -55.15 7.98
N VAL A 483 -8.18 -54.71 9.15
CA VAL A 483 -8.39 -53.29 9.43
C VAL A 483 -7.02 -52.63 9.27
N ASP A 484 -6.90 -51.71 8.31
CA ASP A 484 -5.70 -50.92 8.14
C ASP A 484 -5.44 -50.15 9.44
N HIS A 485 -4.42 -50.57 10.18
CA HIS A 485 -4.11 -50.05 11.51
C HIS A 485 -3.62 -48.58 11.49
N SER A 486 -3.49 -47.97 10.31
CA SER A 486 -3.05 -46.59 10.13
C SER A 486 -4.13 -45.54 10.38
N GLN A 487 -5.41 -45.93 10.41
CA GLN A 487 -6.58 -45.02 10.50
C GLN A 487 -7.41 -45.30 11.76
N VAL A 488 -6.72 -45.41 12.91
CA VAL A 488 -7.33 -45.76 14.19
C VAL A 488 -6.94 -44.77 15.28
N GLY A 489 -7.92 -44.05 15.80
CA GLY A 489 -7.79 -43.23 16.99
C GLY A 489 -7.62 -44.07 18.24
N LYS A 490 -6.81 -43.62 19.20
CA LYS A 490 -6.63 -44.31 20.49
C LYS A 490 -6.77 -43.34 21.66
N ALA A 491 -7.47 -43.76 22.71
CA ALA A 491 -7.52 -43.08 23.99
C ALA A 491 -7.29 -44.07 25.14
N VAL A 492 -6.68 -43.57 26.21
CA VAL A 492 -6.51 -44.32 27.45
C VAL A 492 -7.63 -43.94 28.41
N VAL A 493 -8.33 -44.94 28.94
CA VAL A 493 -9.35 -44.75 29.97
C VAL A 493 -8.89 -45.45 31.25
N LEU A 494 -8.72 -44.66 32.29
CA LEU A 494 -8.35 -45.10 33.62
C LEU A 494 -9.62 -45.23 34.45
N VAL A 495 -10.02 -46.46 34.74
CA VAL A 495 -11.20 -46.76 35.55
C VAL A 495 -10.75 -47.13 36.96
N SER A 496 -11.01 -46.25 37.93
CA SER A 496 -10.78 -46.53 39.34
C SER A 496 -11.97 -47.27 39.96
N VAL A 497 -11.69 -48.33 40.70
CA VAL A 497 -12.71 -49.09 41.41
C VAL A 497 -12.82 -48.57 42.83
N THR A 498 -13.99 -48.08 43.23
CA THR A 498 -14.21 -47.55 44.58
C THR A 498 -14.59 -48.65 45.54
N ASP A 499 -13.97 -48.59 46.72
CA ASP A 499 -14.06 -49.55 47.82
C ASP A 499 -15.45 -49.72 48.40
N VAL A 500 -15.79 -50.96 48.72
CA VAL A 500 -16.95 -51.38 49.47
C VAL A 500 -16.46 -52.41 50.48
N ASN A 501 -16.77 -52.20 51.76
CA ASN A 501 -16.36 -53.11 52.82
C ASN A 501 -17.16 -54.44 52.78
N ASP A 502 -16.82 -55.33 51.85
CA ASP A 502 -17.42 -56.64 51.63
C ASP A 502 -16.56 -57.80 52.17
N ASN A 503 -15.33 -57.50 52.59
CA ASN A 503 -14.39 -58.42 53.21
C ASN A 503 -14.42 -58.32 54.75
N ALA A 504 -14.84 -59.39 55.42
CA ALA A 504 -14.77 -59.46 56.88
C ALA A 504 -13.32 -59.62 57.35
N PRO A 505 -12.94 -59.06 58.53
CA PRO A 505 -11.62 -59.30 59.10
C PRO A 505 -11.43 -60.80 59.33
N SER A 506 -10.32 -61.36 58.82
CA SER A 506 -9.95 -62.77 59.00
C SER A 506 -8.62 -62.88 59.73
N PHE A 507 -8.51 -63.91 60.56
CA PHE A 507 -7.23 -64.25 61.17
C PHE A 507 -6.37 -65.02 60.16
N PRO A 508 -5.08 -64.68 60.00
CA PRO A 508 -4.22 -65.27 58.98
C PRO A 508 -3.89 -66.76 59.20
N VAL A 509 -4.13 -67.29 60.41
CA VAL A 509 -3.90 -68.71 60.77
C VAL A 509 -4.95 -69.14 61.82
N GLU A 510 -5.37 -70.41 61.81
CA GLU A 510 -6.06 -71.02 62.96
C GLU A 510 -5.12 -71.02 64.17
N TYR A 511 -5.44 -70.20 65.18
CA TYR A 511 -4.72 -70.24 66.44
C TYR A 511 -5.24 -71.40 67.30
N GLN A 512 -4.52 -72.51 67.34
CA GLN A 512 -4.69 -73.47 68.43
C GLN A 512 -3.91 -72.98 69.64
N THR A 513 -4.63 -72.62 70.70
CA THR A 513 -4.01 -72.20 71.97
C THR A 513 -4.11 -73.35 72.96
N PHE A 514 -2.97 -73.78 73.50
CA PHE A 514 -2.94 -74.74 74.61
C PHE A 514 -2.78 -73.97 75.92
N ILE A 515 -3.64 -74.24 76.91
CA ILE A 515 -3.46 -73.78 78.29
C ILE A 515 -3.02 -75.00 79.09
N CYS A 516 -1.87 -74.93 79.76
CA CYS A 516 -1.44 -75.95 80.72
C CYS A 516 -2.35 -75.87 81.96
N GLU A 517 -2.68 -77.02 82.58
CA GLU A 517 -3.68 -77.09 83.67
C GLU A 517 -3.36 -76.25 84.92
N ASN A 518 -2.13 -75.75 85.06
CA ASN A 518 -1.65 -74.98 86.20
C ASN A 518 -1.32 -73.50 85.88
N ALA A 519 -1.83 -72.95 84.78
CA ALA A 519 -1.55 -71.55 84.40
C ALA A 519 -2.19 -70.53 85.38
N GLN A 520 -1.42 -69.51 85.80
CA GLN A 520 -1.89 -68.48 86.73
C GLN A 520 -2.64 -67.33 86.02
N PRO A 521 -3.53 -66.60 86.72
CA PRO A 521 -4.20 -65.42 86.17
C PRO A 521 -3.19 -64.36 85.68
N GLY A 522 -3.22 -64.03 84.39
CA GLY A 522 -2.35 -63.02 83.76
C GLY A 522 -1.20 -63.58 82.90
N GLN A 523 -1.03 -64.89 82.82
CA GLN A 523 0.02 -65.52 82.00
C GLN A 523 -0.32 -65.46 80.50
N VAL A 524 0.57 -64.90 79.67
CA VAL A 524 0.37 -64.73 78.22
C VAL A 524 0.53 -66.07 77.51
N ARG A 525 -0.44 -66.41 76.63
CA ARG A 525 -0.46 -67.66 75.84
C ARG A 525 0.68 -67.71 74.82
N LEU A 526 1.36 -68.84 74.71
CA LEU A 526 2.22 -69.17 73.56
C LEU A 526 1.33 -69.54 72.36
N THR A 527 1.19 -68.63 71.41
CA THR A 527 0.51 -68.85 70.13
C THR A 527 1.54 -69.29 69.09
N CYS A 528 1.59 -70.58 68.74
CA CYS A 528 2.36 -71.04 67.59
C CYS A 528 1.46 -71.04 66.34
N GLY A 529 1.84 -70.26 65.32
CA GLY A 529 1.21 -70.35 63.99
C GLY A 529 1.66 -71.64 63.30
N LEU A 530 0.72 -72.49 62.91
CA LEU A 530 1.01 -73.65 62.06
C LEU A 530 1.35 -73.15 60.65
N GLN A 531 2.65 -73.06 60.33
CA GLN A 531 3.08 -73.11 58.93
C GLN A 531 2.85 -74.54 58.41
N THR A 532 1.98 -74.66 57.43
CA THR A 532 1.71 -75.92 56.71
C THR A 532 2.97 -76.37 55.98
N GLY A 533 3.73 -77.29 56.58
CA GLY A 533 4.86 -77.91 55.90
C GLY A 533 5.83 -78.66 56.81
N ILE A 534 5.57 -79.96 56.97
CA ILE A 534 6.54 -81.02 57.30
C ILE A 534 7.05 -81.06 58.76
N HIS A 535 6.51 -82.04 59.50
CA HIS A 535 7.06 -82.71 60.69
C HIS A 535 8.25 -82.04 61.40
N ARG A 536 7.98 -81.34 62.51
CA ARG A 536 8.89 -81.33 63.66
C ARG A 536 8.15 -81.74 64.93
N LYS A 537 8.78 -82.66 65.65
CA LYS A 537 8.36 -83.29 66.89
C LYS A 537 7.89 -82.26 67.92
N VAL A 538 6.80 -82.62 68.59
CA VAL A 538 6.44 -82.13 69.92
C VAL A 538 7.59 -82.47 70.88
N SER A 539 8.29 -81.44 71.37
CA SER A 539 9.05 -81.50 72.61
C SER A 539 9.38 -80.07 73.07
N GLU A 540 9.14 -79.83 74.35
CA GLU A 540 9.55 -78.67 75.17
C GLU A 540 8.59 -77.47 75.19
N CYS A 541 7.72 -77.47 76.21
CA CYS A 541 7.40 -76.24 76.93
C CYS A 541 8.70 -75.76 77.58
N ALA A 542 9.32 -74.72 77.01
CA ALA A 542 10.41 -74.01 77.65
C ALA A 542 9.84 -72.87 78.51
N GLU A 543 10.21 -72.86 79.79
CA GLU A 543 10.09 -71.71 80.68
C GLU A 543 11.17 -70.66 80.37
N GLY A 544 10.80 -69.37 80.49
CA GLY A 544 11.70 -68.20 80.58
C GLY A 544 11.72 -67.32 79.33
N GLU A 545 11.51 -66.00 79.37
CA GLU A 545 11.26 -64.99 80.42
C GLU A 545 10.16 -64.02 79.94
#